data_AF-A0A2A4WX41-F1
#
_entry.id   AF-A0A2A4WX41-F1
#
_cell.length_a   1.000
_cell.length_b   1.000
_cell.length_c   1.000
_cell.angle_alpha   90.00
_cell.angle_beta   90.00
_cell.angle_gamma   90.00
#
_symmetry.space_group_name_H-M   'P 1'
#
loop_
_entity.id
_entity.type
_entity.pdbx_description
1 polymer ?
#
loop_
_entity_poly.entity_id
_entity_poly.type
_entity_poly.pdbx_seq_one_letter_code
_entity_poly.pdbx_strand_id
1 'polypeptide(L)'
;MGANTMQSSNIKKIAHKLIDQLPDDSTWNDAIYEMVVRREIDLGLADSEAGRTTRVDDVRNGLVITSQFCIPASVRLRPFLNHKSSK
;
A
#
# COMPACT_ATOMS: atom_id res chain seq x y z
N MET A 1 7.59 -24.56 13.75
CA MET A 1 8.49 -23.90 12.78
C MET A 1 7.67 -23.02 11.87
N GLY A 2 8.06 -21.76 11.69
CA GLY A 2 7.36 -20.78 10.85
C GLY A 2 7.49 -19.35 11.39
N ALA A 3 8.73 -18.91 11.64
CA ALA A 3 9.02 -17.55 12.09
C ALA A 3 9.03 -16.60 10.88
N ASN A 4 7.88 -16.04 10.52
CA ASN A 4 7.83 -14.91 9.58
C ASN A 4 8.00 -13.58 10.34
N THR A 5 9.13 -13.44 11.04
CA THR A 5 9.60 -12.17 11.60
C THR A 5 10.50 -11.45 10.60
N MET A 6 10.13 -11.48 9.31
CA MET A 6 10.90 -10.84 8.23
C MET A 6 10.34 -9.47 7.82
N GLN A 7 9.54 -8.81 8.67
CA GLN A 7 8.95 -7.49 8.36
C GLN A 7 9.58 -6.30 9.11
N SER A 8 10.55 -6.56 9.99
CA SER A 8 11.27 -5.51 10.72
C SER A 8 12.68 -5.28 10.15
N SER A 9 12.92 -5.58 8.87
CA SER A 9 14.10 -5.02 8.19
C SER A 9 14.01 -3.51 8.31
N ASN A 10 14.91 -2.94 9.12
CA ASN A 10 14.93 -1.53 9.52
C ASN A 10 14.46 -0.62 8.38
N ILE A 11 13.32 0.05 8.56
CA ILE A 11 12.67 0.89 7.54
C ILE A 11 13.64 1.85 6.86
N LYS A 12 14.65 2.35 7.59
CA LYS A 12 15.69 3.21 7.05
C LYS A 12 16.51 2.50 5.97
N LYS A 13 16.92 1.25 6.19
CA LYS A 13 17.68 0.46 5.21
C LYS A 13 16.89 0.20 3.95
N ILE A 14 15.60 -0.11 4.07
CA ILE A 14 14.73 -0.29 2.90
C ILE A 14 14.57 1.02 2.15
N ALA A 15 14.28 2.12 2.85
CA ALA A 15 14.14 3.43 2.24
C ALA A 15 15.42 3.84 1.50
N HIS A 16 16.60 3.66 2.11
CA HIS A 16 17.88 3.88 1.44
C HIS A 16 18.00 3.06 0.16
N LYS A 17 17.74 1.75 0.21
CA LYS A 17 17.80 0.89 -0.98
C LYS A 17 16.83 1.32 -2.10
N LEU A 18 15.63 1.77 -1.74
CA LEU A 18 14.66 2.28 -2.73
C LEU A 18 15.16 3.56 -3.38
N ILE A 19 15.70 4.49 -2.59
CA ILE A 19 16.29 5.73 -3.11
C ILE A 19 17.51 5.45 -3.99
N ASP A 20 18.38 4.53 -3.59
CA ASP A 20 19.59 4.16 -4.35
C ASP A 20 19.28 3.53 -5.72
N GLN A 21 18.05 3.07 -5.95
CA GLN A 21 17.60 2.46 -7.21
C GLN A 21 16.95 3.46 -8.17
N LEU A 22 16.69 4.69 -7.71
CA LEU A 22 16.10 5.73 -8.53
C LEU A 22 17.11 6.25 -9.57
N PRO A 23 16.67 6.52 -10.81
CA PRO A 23 17.45 7.31 -11.77
C PRO A 23 17.88 8.68 -11.23
N ASP A 24 19.02 9.21 -11.69
CA ASP A 24 19.55 10.50 -11.26
C ASP A 24 18.62 11.70 -11.58
N ASP A 25 17.75 11.56 -12.58
CA ASP A 25 16.76 12.56 -12.99
C ASP A 25 15.39 12.37 -12.32
N SER A 26 15.29 11.46 -11.35
CA SER A 26 14.05 11.20 -10.62
C SER A 26 13.57 12.41 -9.84
N THR A 27 12.26 12.60 -9.83
CA THR A 27 11.60 13.64 -9.06
C THR A 27 11.22 13.14 -7.66
N TRP A 28 10.83 14.08 -6.80
CA TRP A 28 10.24 13.74 -5.51
C TRP A 28 8.98 12.86 -5.62
N ASN A 29 8.22 12.98 -6.71
CA ASN A 29 7.03 12.17 -6.93
C ASN A 29 7.40 10.70 -7.18
N ASP A 30 8.49 10.43 -7.88
CA ASP A 30 8.97 9.08 -8.18
C ASP A 30 9.46 8.38 -6.90
N ALA A 31 10.19 9.12 -6.05
CA ALA A 31 10.61 8.61 -4.74
C ALA A 31 9.41 8.25 -3.84
N ILE A 32 8.36 9.08 -3.82
CA ILE A 32 7.14 8.80 -3.07
C ILE A 32 6.42 7.59 -3.67
N TYR A 33 6.33 7.52 -4.99
CA TYR A 33 5.67 6.42 -5.70
C TYR A 33 6.27 5.07 -5.32
N GLU A 34 7.60 4.93 -5.38
CA GLU A 34 8.29 3.68 -5.01
C GLU A 34 8.01 3.26 -3.56
N MET A 35 8.02 4.21 -2.63
CA MET A 35 7.70 3.91 -1.22
C MET A 35 6.25 3.47 -1.03
N VAL A 36 5.30 4.10 -1.74
CA VAL A 36 3.89 3.73 -1.68
C VAL A 36 3.68 2.34 -2.26
N VAL A 37 4.25 2.05 -3.44
CA VAL A 37 4.15 0.73 -4.08
C VAL A 37 4.69 -0.36 -3.17
N ARG A 38 5.88 -0.16 -2.57
CA ARG A 38 6.47 -1.12 -1.63
C ARG A 38 5.53 -1.42 -0.47
N ARG A 39 4.92 -0.39 0.12
CA ARG A 39 3.97 -0.51 1.23
C ARG A 39 2.71 -1.27 0.81
N GLU A 40 2.12 -0.93 -0.33
CA GLU A 40 0.88 -1.59 -0.79
C GLU A 40 1.11 -3.06 -1.15
N ILE A 41 2.30 -3.44 -1.64
CA ILE A 41 2.69 -4.84 -1.82
C ILE A 41 2.76 -5.58 -0.48
N ASP A 42 3.40 -4.98 0.53
CA ASP A 42 3.51 -5.62 1.86
C ASP A 42 2.14 -5.80 2.52
N LEU A 43 1.26 -4.81 2.39
CA LEU A 43 -0.12 -4.89 2.87
C LEU A 43 -0.92 -5.94 2.10
N GLY A 44 -0.82 -5.94 0.77
CA GLY A 44 -1.50 -6.92 -0.08
C GLY A 44 -1.07 -8.35 0.18
N LEU A 45 0.23 -8.57 0.43
CA LEU A 45 0.76 -9.87 0.81
C LEU A 45 0.20 -10.31 2.17
N ALA A 46 0.20 -9.42 3.17
CA ALA A 46 -0.36 -9.70 4.48
C ALA A 46 -1.88 -9.96 4.45
N ASP A 47 -2.62 -9.28 3.56
CA ASP A 47 -4.04 -9.52 3.31
C ASP A 47 -4.27 -10.89 2.65
N SER A 48 -3.42 -11.25 1.68
CA SER A 48 -3.45 -12.56 1.02
C SER A 48 -3.18 -13.69 2.00
N GLU A 49 -2.14 -13.58 2.82
CA GLU A 49 -1.79 -14.58 3.84
C GLU A 49 -2.88 -14.73 4.90
N ALA A 50 -3.56 -13.64 5.24
CA ALA A 50 -4.67 -13.65 6.18
C ALA A 50 -6.02 -14.06 5.56
N GLY A 51 -6.05 -14.43 4.28
CA GLY A 51 -7.28 -14.84 3.58
C GLY A 51 -8.26 -13.69 3.36
N ARG A 52 -7.85 -12.42 3.50
CA ARG A 52 -8.67 -11.22 3.23
C ARG A 52 -8.73 -10.93 1.73
N THR A 53 -9.05 -11.95 0.93
CA THR A 53 -9.13 -11.87 -0.53
C THR A 53 -10.55 -12.11 -1.01
N THR A 54 -10.94 -11.50 -2.12
CA THR A 54 -12.24 -11.72 -2.76
C THR A 54 -12.09 -12.76 -3.86
N ARG A 55 -13.03 -13.71 -3.95
CA ARG A 55 -13.02 -14.70 -5.03
C ARG A 55 -13.25 -14.02 -6.38
N VAL A 56 -12.63 -14.55 -7.43
CA VAL A 56 -12.70 -13.93 -8.76
C VAL A 56 -14.12 -13.89 -9.32
N ASP A 57 -14.96 -14.89 -9.01
CA ASP A 57 -16.37 -14.91 -9.44
C ASP A 57 -17.16 -13.77 -8.79
N ASP A 58 -16.92 -13.51 -7.50
CA ASP A 58 -17.55 -12.41 -6.77
C ASP A 58 -17.09 -11.05 -7.28
N VAL A 59 -15.80 -10.93 -7.66
CA VAL A 59 -15.26 -9.73 -8.31
C VAL A 59 -15.94 -9.50 -9.66
N ARG A 60 -16.09 -10.53 -10.50
CA ARG A 60 -16.74 -10.39 -11.82
C ARG A 60 -18.22 -10.01 -11.71
N ASN A 61 -18.91 -10.51 -10.69
CA ASN A 61 -20.32 -10.22 -10.45
C ASN A 61 -20.53 -8.83 -9.84
N GLY A 62 -19.61 -8.37 -8.98
CA GLY A 62 -19.67 -7.05 -8.34
C GLY A 62 -19.06 -5.91 -9.18
N LEU A 63 -18.12 -6.21 -10.07
CA LEU A 63 -17.46 -5.26 -10.98
C LEU A 63 -18.27 -5.10 -12.27
N VAL A 64 -19.58 -4.86 -12.15
CA VAL A 64 -20.29 -4.12 -13.20
C VAL A 64 -19.76 -2.70 -13.07
N ILE A 65 -18.82 -2.36 -13.96
CA ILE A 65 -18.24 -1.03 -14.18
C ILE A 65 -19.33 0.04 -14.37
N THR A 66 -19.99 0.42 -13.28
CA THR A 66 -20.56 1.75 -13.15
C THR A 66 -19.39 2.67 -12.82
N SER A 67 -19.36 3.78 -13.52
CA SER A 67 -18.23 4.70 -13.71
C SER A 67 -17.73 5.42 -12.45
N GLN A 68 -17.93 4.88 -11.24
CA GLN A 68 -17.54 5.54 -10.00
C GLN A 68 -16.97 4.51 -9.02
N PHE A 69 -15.64 4.53 -8.88
CA PHE A 69 -14.94 3.99 -7.71
C PHE A 69 -14.97 2.47 -7.51
N CYS A 70 -14.10 1.76 -8.22
CA CYS A 70 -13.48 0.55 -7.68
C CYS A 70 -12.07 0.89 -7.16
N ILE A 71 -12.01 1.70 -6.09
CA ILE A 71 -10.89 1.65 -5.16
C ILE A 71 -11.39 0.77 -4.01
N PRO A 72 -10.73 -0.34 -3.67
CA PRO A 72 -11.17 -1.19 -2.57
C PRO A 72 -11.21 -0.35 -1.29
N ALA A 73 -12.34 -0.41 -0.59
CA ALA A 73 -12.59 0.22 0.71
C ALA A 73 -11.64 -0.23 1.84
N SER A 74 -10.58 -0.98 1.52
CA SER A 74 -9.50 -1.41 2.42
C SER A 74 -8.29 -0.47 2.42
N VAL A 75 -8.13 0.40 1.41
CA VAL A 75 -7.16 1.50 1.49
C VAL A 75 -7.79 2.61 2.31
N ARG A 76 -7.75 2.45 3.63
CA ARG A 76 -8.04 3.52 4.58
C ARG A 76 -7.04 4.63 4.34
N LEU A 77 -7.44 5.60 3.51
CA LEU A 77 -6.99 6.98 3.61
C LEU A 77 -7.02 7.35 5.08
N ARG A 78 -5.83 7.44 5.69
CA ARG A 78 -5.68 8.12 6.97
C ARG A 78 -6.27 9.52 6.76
N PRO A 79 -7.20 9.99 7.62
CA PRO A 79 -7.58 11.38 7.60
C PRO A 79 -6.39 12.18 8.10
N PHE A 80 -5.53 12.59 7.17
CA PHE A 80 -4.65 13.72 7.37
C PHE A 80 -5.58 14.94 7.44
N LEU A 81 -5.49 15.70 8.54
CA LEU A 81 -6.32 16.86 8.92
C LEU A 81 -7.60 16.55 9.71
N ASN A 82 -7.44 16.17 10.98
CA ASN A 82 -8.28 16.77 12.01
C ASN A 82 -7.43 17.22 13.22
N HIS A 83 -6.65 18.29 12.98
CA HIS A 83 -6.15 19.15 14.05
C HIS A 83 -6.36 20.60 13.63
N LYS A 84 -7.61 21.06 13.76
CA LYS A 84 -7.91 22.49 13.95
C LYS A 84 -8.73 22.59 15.24
N SER A 85 -7.98 22.89 16.29
CA SER A 85 -8.37 23.59 17.52
C SER A 85 -9.87 23.67 17.84
N SER A 86 -10.28 22.88 18.83
CA SER A 86 -11.30 23.33 19.78
C SER A 86 -10.57 23.98 20.94
N LYS A 87 -10.50 25.32 20.89
CA LYS A 87 -10.42 26.34 21.94
C LYS A 87 -9.82 27.61 21.34
#